data_AF-B7LP67-F1
#
_entry.id   AF-B7LP67-F1
#
_cell.length_a   1.000
_cell.length_b   1.000
_cell.length_c   1.000
_cell.angle_alpha   90.00
_cell.angle_beta   90.00
_cell.angle_gamma   90.00
#
_symmetry.space_group_name_H-M   'P 1'
#
loop_
_entity.id
_entity.type
_entity.pdbx_description
1 polymer ?
#
loop_
_entity_poly.entity_id
_entity_poly.type
_entity_poly.pdbx_seq_one_letter_code
_entity_poly.pdbx_strand_id
1 'polypeptide(L)' 'MSGISDSKAEALEARGLYRRAADRWLDVMMLSTDADDRRQARQCRERCLRNAQRPQVTYRGT' A
#
# COMPACT_ATOMS: atom_id res chain seq x y z
N MET A 1 9.27 -8.16 16.75
CA MET A 1 8.78 -8.37 15.38
C MET A 1 8.91 -7.05 14.65
N SER A 2 10.02 -6.83 13.93
CA SER A 2 10.11 -5.66 13.05
C SER A 2 9.37 -6.02 11.78
N GLY A 3 8.19 -5.44 11.59
CA GLY A 3 7.47 -5.52 10.32
C GLY A 3 7.99 -4.45 9.35
N ILE A 4 7.68 -4.60 8.06
CA ILE A 4 8.04 -3.59 7.06
C ILE A 4 7.35 -2.26 7.37
N SER A 5 8.10 -1.17 7.22
CA SER A 5 7.57 0.19 7.22
C SER A 5 8.11 0.93 6.00
N ASP A 6 7.23 1.65 5.32
CA ASP A 6 7.61 2.54 4.23
C ASP A 6 6.77 3.81 4.32
N SER A 7 7.37 4.88 4.84
CA SER A 7 6.65 6.12 5.13
C SER A 7 5.98 6.72 3.88
N LYS A 8 6.53 6.45 2.69
CA LYS A 8 5.94 6.91 1.43
C LYS A 8 4.70 6.10 1.06
N ALA A 9 4.76 4.77 1.15
CA ALA A 9 3.61 3.91 0.90
C ALA A 9 2.49 4.21 1.89
N GLU A 10 2.82 4.33 3.18
CA GLU A 10 1.87 4.64 4.25
C GLU A 10 1.21 6.02 4.05
N ALA A 11 1.98 7.05 3.69
CA ALA A 11 1.42 8.37 3.39
C ALA A 11 0.51 8.35 2.15
N LEU A 12 0.79 7.52 1.15
CA LEU A 12 -0.08 7.35 -0.02
C LEU A 12 -1.37 6.61 0.35
N GLU A 13 -1.30 5.59 1.21
CA GLU A 13 -2.48 4.91 1.77
C GLU A 13 -3.37 5.88 2.54
N ALA A 14 -2.78 6.69 3.43
CA ALA A 14 -3.50 7.68 4.24
C ALA A 14 -4.23 8.74 3.38
N ARG A 15 -3.67 9.08 2.22
CA ARG A 15 -4.27 10.02 1.26
C ARG A 15 -5.29 9.37 0.31
N GLY A 16 -5.55 8.07 0.45
CA GLY A 16 -6.42 7.32 -0.45
C GLY A 16 -5.84 7.11 -1.85
N LEU A 17 -4.54 7.39 -2.05
CA LEU A 17 -3.85 7.21 -3.34
C LEU A 17 -3.40 5.76 -3.51
N TYR A 18 -4.36 4.83 -3.38
CA TYR A 18 -4.09 3.40 -3.23
C TYR A 18 -3.35 2.78 -4.42
N ARG A 19 -3.56 3.25 -5.65
CA ARG A 19 -2.78 2.77 -6.81
C ARG A 19 -1.30 3.10 -6.68
N ARG A 20 -0.98 4.34 -6.30
CA ARG A 20 0.40 4.80 -6.10
C ARG A 20 1.05 4.11 -4.90
N ALA A 21 0.27 3.86 -3.85
CA ALA A 21 0.72 3.08 -2.70
C ALA A 21 1.06 1.63 -3.11
N ALA A 22 0.22 1.00 -3.93
CA ALA A 22 0.46 -0.36 -4.43
C ALA A 22 1.75 -0.47 -5.26
N ASP A 23 2.06 0.53 -6.08
CA ASP A 23 3.32 0.58 -6.84
C ASP A 23 4.51 0.72 -5.90
N ARG A 24 4.41 1.59 -4.89
CA ARG A 24 5.47 1.73 -3.89
C ARG A 24 5.70 0.44 -3.09
N TRP A 25 4.65 -0.28 -2.73
CA TRP A 25 4.77 -1.58 -2.06
C TRP A 25 5.41 -2.66 -2.95
N LEU A 26 5.29 -2.57 -4.28
CA LEU A 26 6.02 -3.44 -5.19
C LEU A 26 7.51 -3.14 -5.17
N ASP A 27 7.90 -1.87 -5.18
CA ASP A 27 9.31 -1.48 -5.05
C ASP A 27 9.89 -2.00 -3.73
N VAL A 28 9.16 -1.84 -2.61
CA VAL A 28 9.57 -2.38 -1.30
C VAL A 28 9.74 -3.90 -1.39
N MET A 29 8.77 -4.62 -1.96
CA MET A 29 8.83 -6.06 -2.15
C MET A 29 10.04 -6.50 -2.99
N MET A 30 10.40 -5.75 -4.04
CA MET A 30 11.56 -6.07 -4.89
C MET A 30 12.89 -5.79 -4.20
N LEU A 31 12.94 -4.82 -3.28
CA LEU A 31 14.14 -4.45 -2.53
C LEU A 31 14.32 -5.27 -1.25
N SER A 32 13.27 -5.90 -0.73
CA SER A 32 13.32 -6.73 0.47
C SER A 32 14.06 -8.06 0.25
N THR A 33 15.11 -8.29 1.04
CA THR A 33 15.85 -9.56 1.07
C THR A 33 15.17 -10.61 1.95
N ASP A 34 14.41 -10.19 2.95
CA ASP A 34 13.68 -11.06 3.87
C ASP A 34 12.35 -11.55 3.25
N ALA A 35 12.04 -12.83 3.46
CA ALA A 35 10.82 -13.46 2.94
C ALA A 35 9.55 -12.97 3.65
N ASP A 36 9.63 -12.72 4.96
CA ASP A 36 8.51 -12.18 5.74
C ASP A 36 8.23 -10.74 5.31
N ASP A 37 9.28 -9.95 5.07
CA ASP A 37 9.12 -8.59 4.57
C ASP A 37 8.46 -8.56 3.19
N ARG A 38 8.92 -9.42 2.27
CA ARG A 38 8.29 -9.56 0.94
C ARG A 38 6.83 -9.98 1.04
N ARG A 39 6.52 -10.93 1.94
CA ARG A 39 5.14 -11.39 2.17
C ARG A 39 4.26 -10.25 2.69
N GLN A 40 4.77 -9.46 3.63
CA GLN A 40 4.05 -8.34 4.21
C GLN A 40 3.83 -7.23 3.16
N ALA A 41 4.83 -6.96 2.31
CA ALA A 41 4.75 -5.96 1.25
C ALA A 41 3.72 -6.36 0.19
N ARG A 42 3.71 -7.64 -0.18
CA ARG A 42 2.69 -8.24 -1.05
C ARG A 42 1.28 -8.06 -0.46
N GLN A 43 1.11 -8.29 0.84
CA GLN A 43 -0.18 -8.17 1.51
C GLN A 43 -0.66 -6.70 1.56
N CYS A 44 0.23 -5.74 1.83
CA CYS A 44 -0.09 -4.32 1.74
C CYS A 44 -0.46 -3.88 0.32
N ARG A 45 0.29 -4.36 -0.70
CA ARG A 45 -0.02 -4.10 -2.12
C ARG A 45 -1.41 -4.62 -2.50
N GLU A 46 -1.75 -5.85 -2.12
CA GLU A 46 -3.08 -6.42 -2.38
C GLU A 46 -4.19 -5.61 -1.69
N ARG A 47 -3.98 -5.18 -0.44
CA ARG A 47 -4.91 -4.29 0.28
C ARG A 47 -5.12 -2.97 -0.46
N CYS A 48 -4.04 -2.34 -0.92
CA CYS A 48 -4.10 -1.13 -1.72
C CYS A 48 -4.92 -1.34 -3.01
N LEU A 49 -4.65 -2.42 -3.77
CA LEU A 49 -5.38 -2.69 -5.01
C LEU A 49 -6.87 -2.97 -4.76
N ARG A 50 -7.23 -3.63 -3.66
CA ARG A 50 -8.64 -3.79 -3.25
C ARG A 50 -9.28 -2.43 -2.95
N ASN A 51 -8.61 -1.58 -2.17
CA ASN A 51 -9.11 -0.24 -1.85
C ASN A 51 -9.22 0.68 -3.07
N ALA A 52 -8.31 0.52 -4.05
CA ALA A 52 -8.35 1.25 -5.31
C ALA A 52 -9.56 0.88 -6.19
N GLN A 53 -10.06 -0.35 -6.07
CA GLN A 53 -11.24 -0.84 -6.80
C GLN A 53 -12.56 -0.45 -6.14
N ARG A 54 -12.55 -0.18 -4.83
CA ARG A 54 -13.74 0.34 -4.15
C ARG A 54 -14.04 1.73 -4.71
N PRO A 55 -15.30 2.03 -5.09
CA PRO A 55 -15.67 3.40 -5.39
C PRO A 55 -15.30 4.21 -4.15
N GLN A 56 -14.37 5.15 -4.33
CA GLN A 56 -14.01 6.06 -3.26
C GLN A 56 -15.29 6.86 -3.03
N VAL A 57 -15.99 6.59 -1.92
CA VAL A 57 -17.16 7.36 -1.52
C VAL A 57 -16.63 8.73 -1.09
N THR A 58 -16.34 9.57 -2.07
CA THR A 58 -16.12 10.98 -1.83
C THR A 58 -17.50 11.56 -1.58
N TYR A 59 -17.87 11.72 -0.32
CA TYR A 59 -18.94 12.65 0.02
C TYR A 59 -18.45 14.05 -0.37
N ARG A 60 -18.66 14.42 -1.64
CA ARG A 60 -18.61 15.81 -2.08
C ARG A 60 -19.91 16.45 -1.59
N GLY A 61 -19.89 16.89 -0.34
CA GLY A 61 -20.89 17.83 0.16
C GLY A 61 -20.74 19.13 -0.62
N THR A 62 -21.79 19.45 -1.38
CA THR A 62 -22.12 20.79 -1.89
C THR A 62 -22.40 21.76 -0.74
#